data_AF-A0A4Q5TM79-F1
#
_entry.id   AF-A0A4Q5TM79-F1
#
_cell.length_a   1.000
_cell.length_b   1.000
_cell.length_c   1.000
_cell.angle_alpha   90.00
_cell.angle_beta   90.00
_cell.angle_gamma   90.00
#
_symmetry.space_group_name_H-M   'P 1'
#
loop_
_entity.id
_entity.type
_entity.pdbx_description
1 polymer ?
#
loop_
_entity_poly.entity_id
_entity_poly.type
_entity_poly.pdbx_seq_one_letter_code
_entity_poly.pdbx_strand_id
1 'polypeptide(L)'
;MAGISDQGFTVKRMTEILSDLRAEAVELFQDMVQPGDVVDTSDSSALGRLISIVTPSLADLWEVAQADYAAFDPNSAMGIALDNLVALGAITRQEQTFSTAQVILTGDNGVLVASGLTIGSTVDSSQWRLITPVALSPTSASGASFTPLSVADNTLYSITYSSISTSNTINYTSGVGATASTILAGIANIVTLSHPTLKASVMGTTLTLSRVDEFSVVSFTTSLNLGITKVQKIGEVISTIAGPVNAEVNTLTTILTPQLGWSSVTNPTSASPGRLKETDEELRLRFRQTKFERASNILEALYSALINLSGVEEVRIYENDTDTTDSLGVPPHSFMPIVLGGLSSEIAETIWENKPMGIRSFGDTIVNIFDSQGFSHPIGFNRPDPVPVYITLNITTDGNFPATGPDSIKSALIAYFASLSIGDDVIYSRLYTPINSVPGFQVDSMFIGTSPNPTGVSNIIVDFNQLASLSSDNILITT
;
A
#
# COMPACT_ATOMS: atom_id res chain seq x y z
N MET A 1 11.45 -4.42 49.01
CA MET A 1 12.80 -4.75 48.48
C MET A 1 13.62 -3.48 48.43
N ALA A 2 14.94 -3.54 48.58
CA ALA A 2 15.76 -2.34 48.31
C ALA A 2 15.53 -1.92 46.85
N GLY A 3 15.05 -0.69 46.63
CA GLY A 3 14.86 -0.13 45.28
C GLY A 3 13.53 -0.39 44.59
N ILE A 4 12.67 -1.30 45.05
CA ILE A 4 11.32 -1.51 44.46
C ILE A 4 10.25 -1.16 45.48
N SER A 5 9.35 -0.28 45.06
CA SER A 5 8.19 0.20 45.82
C SER A 5 6.92 0.18 44.95
N ASP A 6 5.78 0.53 45.54
CA ASP A 6 4.51 0.70 44.81
C ASP A 6 4.57 1.82 43.75
N GLN A 7 5.60 2.67 43.81
CA GLN A 7 5.87 3.72 42.81
C GLN A 7 6.83 3.26 41.69
N GLY A 8 7.27 2.00 41.71
CA GLY A 8 8.19 1.41 40.74
C GLY A 8 9.63 1.22 41.26
N PHE A 9 10.56 1.08 40.32
CA PHE A 9 12.00 0.91 40.58
C PHE A 9 12.70 2.28 40.71
N THR A 10 13.39 2.48 41.83
CA THR A 10 14.21 3.66 42.09
C THR A 10 15.68 3.25 42.13
N VAL A 11 16.46 3.73 41.15
CA VAL A 11 17.90 3.48 41.08
C VAL A 11 18.64 4.26 42.17
N LYS A 12 19.56 3.59 42.88
CA LYS A 12 20.50 4.26 43.77
C LYS A 12 21.65 4.84 42.96
N ARG A 13 21.95 6.13 43.14
CA ARG A 13 23.08 6.78 42.44
C ARG A 13 24.39 6.38 43.10
N MET A 14 25.48 6.41 42.33
CA MET A 14 26.83 6.11 42.82
C MET A 14 27.19 6.87 44.11
N THR A 15 26.81 8.15 44.21
CA THR A 15 27.06 8.98 45.39
C THR A 15 26.32 8.51 46.63
N GLU A 16 25.10 8.00 46.45
CA GLU A 16 24.27 7.47 47.55
C GLU A 16 24.84 6.13 48.00
N ILE A 17 25.22 5.25 47.07
CA ILE A 17 25.89 3.98 47.36
C ILE A 17 27.21 4.22 48.12
N LEU A 18 28.00 5.20 47.68
CA LEU A 18 29.25 5.58 48.35
C LEU A 18 28.99 6.03 49.79
N SER A 19 27.96 6.86 50.01
CA SER A 19 27.58 7.34 51.33
C SER A 19 27.11 6.20 52.23
N ASP A 20 26.26 5.30 51.71
CA ASP A 20 25.74 4.15 52.44
C ASP A 20 26.88 3.22 52.88
N LEU A 21 27.79 2.85 51.96
CA LEU A 21 28.92 1.97 52.26
C LEU A 21 29.91 2.60 53.26
N ARG A 22 30.12 3.92 53.19
CA ARG A 22 30.95 4.63 54.17
C ARG A 22 30.30 4.62 55.55
N ALA A 23 28.99 4.85 55.63
CA ALA A 23 28.26 4.80 56.89
C ALA A 23 28.30 3.39 57.51
N GLU A 24 28.06 2.36 56.70
CA GLU A 24 28.14 0.95 57.12
C GLU A 24 29.57 0.57 57.57
N ALA A 25 30.60 1.03 56.86
CA ALA A 25 31.99 0.81 57.25
C ALA A 25 32.36 1.50 58.58
N VAL A 26 31.82 2.68 58.86
CA VAL A 26 32.01 3.31 60.18
C VAL A 26 31.43 2.43 61.28
N GLU A 27 30.21 1.91 61.10
CA GLU A 27 29.56 1.05 62.10
C GLU A 27 30.32 -0.28 62.32
N LEU A 28 30.73 -0.94 61.23
CA LEU A 28 31.36 -2.26 61.28
C LEU A 28 32.79 -2.25 61.83
N PHE A 29 33.56 -1.19 61.58
CA PHE A 29 34.97 -1.12 61.96
C PHE A 29 35.24 -0.25 63.20
N GLN A 30 34.18 0.24 63.86
CA GLN A 30 34.30 1.12 65.03
C GLN A 30 35.01 0.45 66.21
N ASP A 31 34.89 -0.86 66.36
CA ASP A 31 35.53 -1.66 67.40
C ASP A 31 37.06 -1.78 67.23
N MET A 32 37.56 -1.57 66.01
CA MET A 32 38.99 -1.62 65.68
C MET A 32 39.74 -0.31 65.97
N VAL A 33 39.03 0.76 66.33
CA VAL A 33 39.60 2.08 66.64
C VAL A 33 39.53 2.34 68.15
N GLN A 34 40.42 3.21 68.67
CA GLN A 34 40.44 3.51 70.10
C GLN A 34 39.13 4.15 70.57
N PRO A 35 38.71 3.93 71.83
CA PRO A 35 37.51 4.55 72.38
C PRO A 35 37.57 6.08 72.27
N GLY A 36 36.70 6.68 71.45
CA GLY A 36 36.63 8.12 71.20
C GLY A 36 37.07 8.57 69.81
N ASP A 37 37.74 7.70 69.05
CA ASP A 37 38.12 7.96 67.65
C ASP A 37 37.02 7.53 66.67
N VAL A 38 37.00 8.11 65.47
CA VAL A 38 36.05 7.77 64.40
C VAL A 38 36.80 7.07 63.26
N VAL A 39 36.20 6.02 62.69
CA VAL A 39 36.73 5.33 61.50
C VAL A 39 36.85 6.32 60.33
N ASP A 40 38.07 6.50 59.81
CA ASP A 40 38.31 7.32 58.62
C ASP A 40 37.91 6.57 57.35
N THR A 41 36.84 7.03 56.70
CA THR A 41 36.34 6.51 55.42
C THR A 41 36.51 7.51 54.28
N SER A 42 37.31 8.57 54.48
CA SER A 42 37.62 9.59 53.47
C SER A 42 38.41 9.02 52.29
N ASP A 43 38.47 9.76 51.18
CA ASP A 43 39.24 9.38 49.98
C ASP A 43 40.75 9.26 50.23
N SER A 44 41.26 9.81 51.34
CA SER A 44 42.66 9.65 51.76
C SER A 44 42.95 8.33 52.49
N SER A 45 41.93 7.70 53.08
CA SER A 45 42.08 6.49 53.87
C SER A 45 42.16 5.23 52.99
N ALA A 46 42.85 4.18 53.46
CA ALA A 46 42.90 2.90 52.74
C ALA A 46 41.49 2.28 52.59
N LEU A 47 40.67 2.36 53.64
CA LEU A 47 39.31 1.85 53.66
C LEU A 47 38.39 2.63 52.70
N GLY A 48 38.43 3.97 52.75
CA GLY A 48 37.68 4.83 51.84
C GLY A 48 38.05 4.62 50.38
N ARG A 49 39.34 4.42 50.07
CA ARG A 49 39.79 4.07 48.71
C ARG A 49 39.31 2.69 48.28
N LEU A 50 39.27 1.71 49.19
CA LEU A 50 38.74 0.37 48.90
C LEU A 50 37.23 0.42 48.62
N ILE A 51 36.47 1.18 49.40
CA ILE A 51 35.03 1.42 49.14
C ILE A 51 34.84 2.08 47.77
N SER A 52 35.63 3.10 47.45
CA SER A 52 35.57 3.79 46.15
C SER A 52 35.92 2.89 44.96
N ILE A 53 36.70 1.81 45.17
CA ILE A 53 37.00 0.81 44.12
C ILE A 53 35.77 -0.06 43.80
N VAL A 54 34.98 -0.44 44.81
CA VAL A 54 33.83 -1.34 44.65
C VAL A 54 32.54 -0.58 44.29
N THR A 55 32.45 0.71 44.64
CA THR A 55 31.23 1.51 44.40
C THR A 55 30.80 1.57 42.93
N PRO A 56 31.69 1.77 41.93
CA PRO A 56 31.28 1.77 40.52
C PRO A 56 30.63 0.46 40.07
N SER A 57 31.17 -0.70 40.45
CA SER A 57 30.59 -1.99 40.04
C SER A 57 29.23 -2.24 40.68
N LEU A 58 28.99 -1.75 41.90
CA LEU A 58 27.66 -1.77 42.51
C LEU A 58 26.69 -0.83 41.78
N ALA A 59 27.14 0.35 41.36
CA ALA A 59 26.32 1.26 40.56
C ALA A 59 25.93 0.63 39.22
N ASP A 60 26.86 -0.03 38.52
CA ASP A 60 26.58 -0.78 37.29
C ASP A 60 25.49 -1.85 37.52
N LEU A 61 25.53 -2.57 38.65
CA LEU A 61 24.50 -3.56 39.00
C LEU A 61 23.12 -2.93 39.23
N TRP A 62 23.08 -1.73 39.84
CA TRP A 62 21.83 -0.98 40.00
C TRP A 62 21.26 -0.51 38.66
N GLU A 63 22.11 -0.09 37.73
CA GLU A 63 21.70 0.29 36.37
C GLU A 63 21.20 -0.92 35.56
N VAL A 64 21.87 -2.08 35.67
CA VAL A 64 21.41 -3.33 35.05
C VAL A 64 20.06 -3.76 35.63
N ALA A 65 19.89 -3.68 36.95
CA ALA A 65 18.60 -4.00 37.59
C ALA A 65 17.47 -3.06 37.12
N GLN A 66 17.77 -1.78 36.89
CA GLN A 66 16.80 -0.84 36.32
C GLN A 66 16.42 -1.23 34.88
N ALA A 67 17.42 -1.57 34.06
CA ALA A 67 17.20 -1.98 32.68
C ALA A 67 16.37 -3.27 32.57
N ASP A 68 16.66 -4.27 33.42
CA ASP A 68 15.90 -5.52 33.50
C ASP A 68 14.45 -5.26 33.93
N TYR A 69 14.23 -4.44 34.97
CA TYR A 69 12.89 -4.04 35.39
C TYR A 69 12.10 -3.36 34.25
N ALA A 70 12.73 -2.43 33.53
CA ALA A 70 12.12 -1.73 32.40
C ALA A 70 11.91 -2.64 31.17
N ALA A 71 12.66 -3.73 31.04
CA ALA A 71 12.54 -4.70 29.94
C ALA A 71 11.25 -5.53 30.00
N PHE A 72 10.57 -5.58 31.15
CA PHE A 72 9.28 -6.28 31.32
C PHE A 72 8.06 -5.43 30.99
N ASP A 73 8.20 -4.10 30.87
CA ASP A 73 7.10 -3.22 30.46
C ASP A 73 7.18 -2.93 28.95
N PRO A 74 6.17 -3.31 28.15
CA PRO A 74 6.13 -3.02 26.71
C PRO A 74 6.32 -1.55 26.35
N ASN A 75 5.96 -0.61 27.24
CA ASN A 75 6.09 0.83 26.97
C ASN A 75 7.55 1.32 27.09
N SER A 76 8.36 0.68 27.93
CA SER A 76 9.78 1.04 28.13
C SER A 76 10.77 0.07 27.50
N ALA A 77 10.40 -1.21 27.32
CA ALA A 77 11.27 -2.23 26.77
C ALA A 77 11.76 -1.88 25.37
N MET A 78 13.00 -2.20 25.05
CA MET A 78 13.66 -1.90 23.76
C MET A 78 14.30 -3.15 23.17
N GLY A 79 14.55 -3.14 21.85
CA GLY A 79 15.24 -4.22 21.15
C GLY A 79 14.62 -5.61 21.38
N ILE A 80 15.44 -6.60 21.71
CA ILE A 80 15.02 -8.00 21.85
C ILE A 80 13.99 -8.20 22.97
N ALA A 81 14.10 -7.43 24.06
CA ALA A 81 13.12 -7.51 25.15
C ALA A 81 11.72 -7.10 24.66
N LEU A 82 11.64 -6.01 23.89
CA LEU A 82 10.41 -5.58 23.25
C LEU A 82 9.90 -6.64 22.27
N ASP A 83 10.78 -7.17 21.42
CA ASP A 83 10.44 -8.21 20.43
C ASP A 83 9.82 -9.46 21.11
N ASN A 84 10.40 -9.89 22.23
CA ASN A 84 9.88 -11.02 23.01
C ASN A 84 8.51 -10.70 23.64
N LEU A 85 8.32 -9.49 24.17
CA LEU A 85 7.04 -9.08 24.75
C LEU A 85 5.92 -8.99 23.71
N VAL A 86 6.20 -8.38 22.55
CA VAL A 86 5.19 -8.29 21.48
C VAL A 86 4.89 -9.64 20.84
N ALA A 87 5.85 -10.57 20.84
CA ALA A 87 5.65 -11.93 20.37
C ALA A 87 4.62 -12.70 21.21
N LEU A 88 4.47 -12.38 22.51
CA LEU A 88 3.36 -12.90 23.33
C LEU A 88 1.99 -12.46 22.79
N GLY A 89 1.93 -11.31 22.12
CA GLY A 89 0.76 -10.82 21.40
C GLY A 89 0.63 -11.35 19.97
N ALA A 90 1.44 -12.34 19.58
CA ALA A 90 1.53 -12.90 18.23
C ALA A 90 1.91 -11.87 17.15
N ILE A 91 2.64 -10.81 17.52
CA ILE A 91 3.19 -9.84 16.58
C ILE A 91 4.70 -10.00 16.57
N THR A 92 5.30 -10.02 15.39
CA THR A 92 6.76 -9.99 15.21
C THR A 92 7.15 -8.71 14.50
N ARG A 93 8.34 -8.20 14.82
CA ARG A 93 8.89 -7.02 14.17
C ARG A 93 9.00 -7.22 12.66
N GLN A 94 8.64 -6.20 11.90
CA GLN A 94 8.87 -6.22 10.47
C GLN A 94 10.36 -6.00 10.19
N GLU A 95 11.02 -7.05 9.70
CA GLU A 95 12.41 -6.96 9.27
C GLU A 95 12.54 -6.15 7.99
N GLN A 96 13.75 -5.61 7.78
CA GLN A 96 14.08 -4.84 6.59
C GLN A 96 13.94 -5.68 5.31
N THR A 97 13.51 -5.04 4.22
CA THR A 97 13.53 -5.63 2.88
C THR A 97 14.35 -4.77 1.94
N PHE A 98 14.93 -5.41 0.93
CA PHE A 98 15.67 -4.72 -0.11
C PHE A 98 14.70 -4.30 -1.22
N SER A 99 14.95 -3.14 -1.84
CA SER A 99 14.25 -2.77 -3.06
C SER A 99 14.53 -3.75 -4.19
N THR A 100 13.53 -3.97 -5.03
CA THR A 100 13.62 -4.85 -6.22
C THR A 100 13.27 -4.07 -7.48
N ALA A 101 13.90 -4.42 -8.59
CA ALA A 101 13.58 -3.84 -9.89
C ALA A 101 13.72 -4.89 -10.99
N GLN A 102 12.91 -4.74 -12.04
CA GLN A 102 13.07 -5.52 -13.25
C GLN A 102 13.90 -4.73 -14.26
N VAL A 103 14.84 -5.42 -14.89
CA VAL A 103 15.77 -4.84 -15.86
C VAL A 103 15.77 -5.64 -17.15
N ILE A 104 16.08 -4.99 -18.26
CA ILE A 104 16.32 -5.61 -19.54
C ILE A 104 17.83 -5.63 -19.76
N LEU A 105 18.39 -6.83 -19.82
CA LEU A 105 19.79 -7.10 -20.11
C LEU A 105 19.93 -7.30 -21.62
N THR A 106 20.85 -6.56 -22.25
CA THR A 106 21.19 -6.72 -23.66
C THR A 106 22.62 -7.19 -23.81
N GLY A 107 22.85 -8.21 -24.63
CA GLY A 107 24.20 -8.72 -24.90
C GLY A 107 24.23 -9.70 -26.06
N ASP A 108 25.39 -10.31 -26.28
CA ASP A 108 25.62 -11.22 -27.40
C ASP A 108 24.82 -12.52 -27.23
N ASN A 109 24.31 -13.04 -28.34
CA ASN A 109 23.54 -14.27 -28.35
C ASN A 109 24.38 -15.47 -27.85
N GLY A 110 23.84 -16.22 -26.89
CA GLY A 110 24.46 -17.41 -26.29
C GLY A 110 25.22 -17.15 -24.99
N VAL A 111 25.28 -15.90 -24.51
CA VAL A 111 25.99 -15.53 -23.28
C VAL A 111 25.11 -15.72 -22.05
N LEU A 112 25.67 -16.29 -20.98
CA LEU A 112 25.04 -16.39 -19.67
C LEU A 112 25.53 -15.26 -18.78
N VAL A 113 24.66 -14.31 -18.43
CA VAL A 113 24.96 -13.27 -17.44
C VAL A 113 24.81 -13.89 -16.06
N ALA A 114 25.92 -13.98 -15.31
CA ALA A 114 25.93 -14.60 -13.99
C ALA A 114 25.11 -13.80 -12.96
N SER A 115 24.47 -14.49 -12.02
CA SER A 115 23.91 -13.85 -10.82
C SER A 115 25.02 -13.23 -9.98
N GLY A 116 24.70 -12.19 -9.23
CA GLY A 116 25.65 -11.52 -8.35
C GLY A 116 26.40 -10.33 -8.99
N LEU A 117 26.31 -10.15 -10.31
CA LEU A 117 26.87 -8.97 -10.98
C LEU A 117 26.12 -7.70 -10.57
N THR A 118 26.86 -6.60 -10.48
CA THR A 118 26.32 -5.31 -10.00
C THR A 118 26.13 -4.28 -11.11
N ILE A 119 25.07 -3.51 -10.96
CA ILE A 119 24.60 -2.45 -11.85
C ILE A 119 24.43 -1.20 -10.98
N GLY A 120 24.80 -0.05 -11.52
CA GLY A 120 24.63 1.25 -10.91
C GLY A 120 23.54 2.05 -11.62
N SER A 121 22.89 2.91 -10.84
CA SER A 121 22.08 3.99 -11.38
C SER A 121 22.97 5.10 -11.97
N THR A 122 22.43 5.88 -12.89
CA THR A 122 23.07 7.08 -13.46
C THR A 122 22.73 8.36 -12.72
N VAL A 123 21.68 8.33 -11.89
CA VAL A 123 21.17 9.52 -11.18
C VAL A 123 21.66 9.54 -9.74
N ASP A 124 21.86 8.36 -9.15
CA ASP A 124 22.34 8.21 -7.78
C ASP A 124 23.45 7.14 -7.68
N SER A 125 24.07 7.04 -6.51
CA SER A 125 25.14 6.05 -6.24
C SER A 125 24.59 4.67 -5.86
N SER A 126 23.30 4.41 -6.09
CA SER A 126 22.67 3.14 -5.73
C SER A 126 23.25 1.99 -6.56
N GLN A 127 23.45 0.85 -5.89
CA GLN A 127 23.97 -0.36 -6.51
C GLN A 127 22.95 -1.49 -6.39
N TRP A 128 22.81 -2.24 -7.49
CA TRP A 128 21.81 -3.28 -7.66
C TRP A 128 22.49 -4.53 -8.16
N ARG A 129 22.13 -5.67 -7.59
CA ARG A 129 22.72 -6.98 -7.87
C ARG A 129 21.72 -7.87 -8.58
N LEU A 130 22.15 -8.54 -9.64
CA LEU A 130 21.33 -9.52 -10.33
C LEU A 130 21.05 -10.75 -9.45
N ILE A 131 19.78 -11.12 -9.28
CA ILE A 131 19.35 -12.19 -8.36
C ILE A 131 19.59 -13.56 -8.99
N THR A 132 19.11 -13.74 -10.23
CA THR A 132 19.19 -15.01 -10.96
C THR A 132 20.03 -14.86 -12.22
N PRO A 133 20.79 -15.88 -12.62
CA PRO A 133 21.55 -15.82 -13.87
C PRO A 133 20.59 -15.74 -15.07
N VAL A 134 20.93 -14.94 -16.08
CA VAL A 134 20.09 -14.72 -17.26
C VAL A 134 20.83 -15.18 -18.51
N ALA A 135 20.30 -16.21 -19.17
CA ALA A 135 20.81 -16.72 -20.43
C ALA A 135 20.27 -15.89 -21.60
N LEU A 136 21.14 -15.12 -22.26
CA LEU A 136 20.84 -14.30 -23.42
C LEU A 136 20.71 -15.17 -24.68
N SER A 137 19.60 -15.90 -24.75
CA SER A 137 19.20 -16.72 -25.89
C SER A 137 17.94 -16.15 -26.54
N PRO A 138 17.73 -16.33 -27.85
CA PRO A 138 16.58 -15.77 -28.57
C PRO A 138 15.25 -16.41 -28.13
N THR A 139 15.28 -17.42 -27.26
CA THR A 139 14.12 -18.04 -26.63
C THR A 139 13.66 -17.24 -25.41
N SER A 140 12.37 -16.93 -25.36
CA SER A 140 11.77 -16.11 -24.27
C SER A 140 12.55 -14.80 -24.06
N ALA A 141 12.77 -14.06 -25.15
CA ALA A 141 13.44 -12.78 -25.19
C ALA A 141 12.41 -11.63 -25.31
N SER A 142 12.70 -10.48 -24.70
CA SER A 142 11.91 -9.25 -24.88
C SER A 142 12.33 -8.47 -26.13
N GLY A 143 13.46 -8.83 -26.74
CA GLY A 143 13.91 -8.27 -28.00
C GLY A 143 15.13 -9.00 -28.57
N ALA A 144 15.45 -8.74 -29.82
CA ALA A 144 16.61 -9.29 -30.50
C ALA A 144 17.11 -8.35 -31.60
N SER A 145 18.41 -8.40 -31.86
CA SER A 145 19.08 -7.66 -32.93
C SER A 145 19.51 -8.60 -34.05
N PHE A 146 19.26 -8.17 -35.28
CA PHE A 146 19.42 -8.97 -36.50
C PHE A 146 20.35 -8.28 -37.48
N THR A 147 21.22 -9.07 -38.13
CA THR A 147 22.11 -8.60 -39.20
C THR A 147 22.04 -9.54 -40.42
N PRO A 148 22.03 -9.03 -41.65
CA PRO A 148 22.13 -9.87 -42.84
C PRO A 148 23.50 -10.54 -42.96
N LEU A 149 23.52 -11.87 -43.09
CA LEU A 149 24.75 -12.65 -43.28
C LEU A 149 25.16 -12.72 -44.75
N SER A 150 24.18 -12.82 -45.64
CA SER A 150 24.36 -12.80 -47.09
C SER A 150 23.38 -11.80 -47.71
N VAL A 151 23.92 -10.84 -48.46
CA VAL A 151 23.13 -9.85 -49.18
C VAL A 151 22.99 -10.30 -50.63
N ALA A 152 21.76 -10.54 -51.06
CA ALA A 152 21.44 -10.92 -52.43
C ALA A 152 20.12 -10.28 -52.87
N ASP A 153 20.01 -10.00 -54.17
CA ASP A 153 18.81 -9.44 -54.78
C ASP A 153 17.70 -10.51 -54.87
N ASN A 154 16.44 -10.08 -54.87
CA ASN A 154 15.26 -10.95 -55.01
C ASN A 154 15.22 -12.14 -54.03
N THR A 155 15.81 -11.98 -52.85
CA THR A 155 15.95 -13.03 -51.84
C THR A 155 15.00 -12.75 -50.68
N LEU A 156 14.33 -13.80 -50.18
CA LEU A 156 13.41 -13.71 -49.05
C LEU A 156 14.18 -13.71 -47.73
N TYR A 157 13.95 -12.70 -46.90
CA TYR A 157 14.43 -12.58 -45.53
C TYR A 157 13.23 -12.74 -44.59
N SER A 158 13.29 -13.71 -43.68
CA SER A 158 12.18 -14.01 -42.78
C SER A 158 12.62 -14.01 -41.31
N ILE A 159 11.80 -13.40 -40.46
CA ILE A 159 11.95 -13.42 -38.99
C ILE A 159 10.65 -13.93 -38.41
N THR A 160 10.71 -15.04 -37.67
CA THR A 160 9.54 -15.59 -36.98
C THR A 160 9.67 -15.33 -35.50
N TYR A 161 8.64 -14.75 -34.89
CA TYR A 161 8.52 -14.61 -33.45
C TYR A 161 7.32 -15.43 -32.98
N SER A 162 7.57 -16.28 -31.99
CA SER A 162 6.59 -17.22 -31.45
C SER A 162 6.41 -17.02 -29.95
N SER A 163 5.17 -16.92 -29.52
CA SER A 163 4.78 -17.13 -28.13
C SER A 163 4.38 -18.60 -27.93
N ILE A 164 3.94 -18.96 -26.73
CA ILE A 164 3.49 -20.33 -26.43
C ILE A 164 2.28 -20.74 -27.30
N SER A 165 1.41 -19.79 -27.66
CA SER A 165 0.13 -20.07 -28.33
C SER A 165 0.05 -19.55 -29.78
N THR A 166 0.90 -18.60 -30.17
CA THR A 166 0.82 -17.94 -31.48
C THR A 166 2.21 -17.77 -32.10
N SER A 167 2.31 -18.03 -33.40
CA SER A 167 3.54 -17.84 -34.18
C SER A 167 3.26 -16.90 -35.33
N ASN A 168 4.07 -15.86 -35.46
CA ASN A 168 3.93 -14.86 -36.52
C ASN A 168 5.27 -14.71 -37.26
N THR A 169 5.20 -14.57 -38.58
CA THR A 169 6.39 -14.45 -39.43
C THR A 169 6.36 -13.16 -40.21
N ILE A 170 7.45 -12.40 -40.11
CA ILE A 170 7.74 -11.21 -40.92
C ILE A 170 8.50 -11.67 -42.16
N ASN A 171 7.98 -11.40 -43.34
CA ASN A 171 8.56 -11.81 -44.63
C ASN A 171 8.88 -10.57 -45.46
N TYR A 172 10.14 -10.41 -45.88
CA TYR A 172 10.57 -9.33 -46.76
C TYR A 172 11.42 -9.86 -47.91
N THR A 173 11.06 -9.55 -49.15
CA THR A 173 11.86 -9.90 -50.34
C THR A 173 12.67 -8.69 -50.78
N SER A 174 13.99 -8.85 -50.90
CA SER A 174 14.89 -7.76 -51.33
C SER A 174 14.65 -7.37 -52.80
N GLY A 175 14.79 -6.08 -53.10
CA GLY A 175 14.77 -5.58 -54.48
C GLY A 175 16.11 -5.80 -55.22
N VAL A 176 16.25 -5.17 -56.39
CA VAL A 176 17.49 -5.16 -57.18
C VAL A 176 18.45 -4.12 -56.62
N GLY A 177 19.75 -4.45 -56.49
CA GLY A 177 20.76 -3.58 -55.87
C GLY A 177 20.66 -3.52 -54.35
N ALA A 178 20.24 -4.62 -53.71
CA ALA A 178 20.00 -4.67 -52.28
C ALA A 178 21.28 -4.43 -51.48
N THR A 179 21.17 -3.57 -50.47
CA THR A 179 22.18 -3.40 -49.41
C THR A 179 21.61 -3.86 -48.08
N ALA A 180 22.47 -4.21 -47.12
CA ALA A 180 22.05 -4.60 -45.78
C ALA A 180 21.09 -3.57 -45.15
N SER A 181 21.35 -2.27 -45.33
CA SER A 181 20.50 -1.18 -44.83
C SER A 181 19.11 -1.18 -45.49
N THR A 182 19.03 -1.33 -46.83
CA THR A 182 17.73 -1.39 -47.54
C THR A 182 16.89 -2.59 -47.14
N ILE A 183 17.53 -3.72 -46.83
CA ILE A 183 16.84 -4.93 -46.36
C ILE A 183 16.25 -4.70 -44.98
N LEU A 184 17.05 -4.18 -44.05
CA LEU A 184 16.61 -3.96 -42.66
C LEU A 184 15.54 -2.87 -42.56
N ALA A 185 15.65 -1.80 -43.36
CA ALA A 185 14.61 -0.77 -43.45
C ALA A 185 13.30 -1.33 -44.02
N GLY A 186 13.39 -2.21 -45.03
CA GLY A 186 12.23 -2.92 -45.58
C GLY A 186 11.52 -3.81 -44.56
N ILE A 187 12.30 -4.59 -43.79
CA ILE A 187 11.77 -5.39 -42.68
C ILE A 187 11.13 -4.50 -41.61
N ALA A 188 11.79 -3.42 -41.19
CA ALA A 188 11.27 -2.48 -40.18
C ALA A 188 9.92 -1.87 -40.59
N ASN A 189 9.75 -1.50 -41.86
CA ASN A 189 8.48 -0.98 -42.37
C ASN A 189 7.34 -2.01 -42.27
N ILE A 190 7.60 -3.28 -42.57
CA ILE A 190 6.58 -4.34 -42.42
C ILE A 190 6.20 -4.51 -40.95
N VAL A 191 7.17 -4.46 -40.02
CA VAL A 191 6.89 -4.52 -38.58
C VAL A 191 5.94 -3.41 -38.16
N THR A 192 6.23 -2.16 -38.55
CA THR A 192 5.40 -1.00 -38.19
C THR A 192 3.98 -1.08 -38.77
N LEU A 193 3.81 -1.68 -39.96
CA LEU A 193 2.52 -1.76 -40.63
C LEU A 193 1.66 -2.95 -40.22
N SER A 194 2.27 -4.09 -39.90
CA SER A 194 1.57 -5.38 -39.76
C SER A 194 1.78 -6.09 -38.42
N HIS A 195 2.70 -5.62 -37.57
CA HIS A 195 3.05 -6.27 -36.31
C HIS A 195 3.01 -5.26 -35.14
N PRO A 196 1.83 -4.84 -34.66
CA PRO A 196 1.67 -3.76 -33.68
C PRO A 196 2.25 -4.08 -32.30
N THR A 197 2.70 -5.31 -32.07
CA THR A 197 3.25 -5.76 -30.78
C THR A 197 4.78 -5.66 -30.72
N LEU A 198 5.44 -5.25 -31.80
CA LEU A 198 6.88 -5.07 -31.91
C LEU A 198 7.22 -3.62 -32.29
N LYS A 199 8.32 -3.11 -31.75
CA LYS A 199 8.99 -1.87 -32.14
C LYS A 199 10.24 -2.24 -32.94
N ALA A 200 10.45 -1.58 -34.08
CA ALA A 200 11.62 -1.78 -34.91
C ALA A 200 12.50 -0.52 -34.90
N SER A 201 13.80 -0.69 -34.65
CA SER A 201 14.79 0.38 -34.76
C SER A 201 15.98 -0.10 -35.58
N VAL A 202 16.36 0.66 -36.61
CA VAL A 202 17.48 0.34 -37.50
C VAL A 202 18.63 1.29 -37.19
N MET A 203 19.80 0.74 -36.84
CA MET A 203 21.03 1.49 -36.64
C MET A 203 22.14 0.91 -37.51
N GLY A 204 22.47 1.61 -38.60
CA GLY A 204 23.50 1.17 -39.56
C GLY A 204 23.13 -0.16 -40.22
N THR A 205 23.85 -1.23 -39.88
CA THR A 205 23.67 -2.58 -40.43
C THR A 205 22.96 -3.55 -39.48
N THR A 206 22.38 -3.05 -38.39
CA THR A 206 21.66 -3.87 -37.40
C THR A 206 20.22 -3.39 -37.23
N LEU A 207 19.28 -4.33 -37.23
CA LEU A 207 17.88 -4.12 -36.89
C LEU A 207 17.61 -4.64 -35.48
N THR A 208 17.17 -3.81 -34.56
CA THR A 208 16.70 -4.23 -33.24
C THR A 208 15.19 -4.27 -33.23
N LEU A 209 14.62 -5.44 -32.94
CA LEU A 209 13.21 -5.62 -32.67
C LEU A 209 13.01 -5.80 -31.18
N SER A 210 12.23 -4.94 -30.54
CA SER A 210 11.82 -5.07 -29.15
C SER A 210 10.31 -5.17 -29.04
N ARG A 211 9.81 -5.75 -27.95
CA ARG A 211 8.39 -5.81 -27.67
C ARG A 211 7.87 -4.42 -27.29
N VAL A 212 6.61 -4.12 -27.66
CA VAL A 212 5.95 -2.88 -27.22
C VAL A 212 5.72 -2.89 -25.71
N ASP A 213 5.24 -4.03 -25.20
CA ASP A 213 5.23 -4.35 -23.77
C ASP A 213 6.57 -4.98 -23.40
N GLU A 214 7.37 -4.23 -22.64
CA GLU A 214 8.75 -4.50 -22.30
C GLU A 214 8.94 -5.76 -21.44
N PHE A 215 7.87 -6.25 -20.79
CA PHE A 215 7.88 -7.48 -19.99
C PHE A 215 7.37 -8.72 -20.73
N SER A 216 6.78 -8.54 -21.92
CA SER A 216 6.35 -9.67 -22.72
C SER A 216 7.54 -10.36 -23.39
N VAL A 217 7.50 -11.70 -23.45
CA VAL A 217 8.59 -12.51 -24.00
C VAL A 217 8.14 -13.35 -25.19
N VAL A 218 8.99 -13.47 -26.20
CA VAL A 218 8.78 -14.31 -27.38
C VAL A 218 10.07 -15.01 -27.78
N SER A 219 9.95 -16.09 -28.54
CA SER A 219 11.10 -16.80 -29.12
C SER A 219 11.30 -16.36 -30.57
N PHE A 220 12.48 -15.80 -30.86
CA PHE A 220 12.86 -15.35 -32.20
C PHE A 220 13.61 -16.45 -32.97
N THR A 221 13.27 -16.61 -34.23
CA THR A 221 13.96 -17.49 -35.18
C THR A 221 14.08 -16.79 -36.53
N THR A 222 15.13 -17.10 -37.29
CA THR A 222 15.44 -16.42 -38.55
C THR A 222 15.70 -17.41 -39.69
N SER A 223 15.58 -16.93 -40.93
CA SER A 223 16.11 -17.64 -42.10
C SER A 223 17.64 -17.62 -42.13
N LEU A 224 18.24 -18.55 -42.89
CA LEU A 224 19.70 -18.74 -42.98
C LEU A 224 20.50 -17.50 -43.42
N ASN A 225 19.85 -16.54 -44.10
CA ASN A 225 20.44 -15.30 -44.56
C ASN A 225 20.44 -14.17 -43.51
N LEU A 226 19.85 -14.37 -42.32
CA LEU A 226 19.84 -13.44 -41.20
C LEU A 226 20.44 -14.09 -39.94
N GLY A 227 21.37 -13.39 -39.30
CA GLY A 227 21.97 -13.77 -38.02
C GLY A 227 21.37 -12.97 -36.87
N ILE A 228 21.18 -13.63 -35.72
CA ILE A 228 20.85 -12.97 -34.45
C ILE A 228 22.16 -12.63 -33.75
N THR A 229 22.47 -11.33 -33.61
CA THR A 229 23.71 -10.86 -33.01
C THR A 229 23.57 -10.64 -31.52
N LYS A 230 22.57 -9.85 -31.11
CA LYS A 230 22.29 -9.52 -29.71
C LYS A 230 20.88 -9.90 -29.32
N VAL A 231 20.68 -10.15 -28.03
CA VAL A 231 19.38 -10.50 -27.45
C VAL A 231 19.12 -9.62 -26.23
N GLN A 232 17.87 -9.24 -26.05
CA GLN A 232 17.36 -8.52 -24.89
C GLN A 232 16.50 -9.47 -24.05
N LYS A 233 16.78 -9.55 -22.75
CA LYS A 233 16.05 -10.44 -21.85
C LYS A 233 15.82 -9.79 -20.51
N ILE A 234 14.69 -10.13 -19.90
CA ILE A 234 14.32 -9.62 -18.59
C ILE A 234 15.15 -10.33 -17.52
N GLY A 235 15.64 -9.56 -16.57
CA GLY A 235 16.28 -10.00 -15.34
C GLY A 235 15.71 -9.25 -14.15
N GLU A 236 15.94 -9.79 -12.97
CA GLU A 236 15.53 -9.17 -11.71
C GLU A 236 16.76 -8.79 -10.89
N VAL A 237 16.76 -7.57 -10.39
CA VAL A 237 17.83 -7.02 -9.56
C VAL A 237 17.30 -6.60 -8.20
N ILE A 238 18.16 -6.71 -7.20
CA ILE A 238 17.90 -6.33 -5.82
C ILE A 238 18.93 -5.30 -5.38
N SER A 239 18.54 -4.30 -4.61
CA SER A 239 19.51 -3.32 -4.07
C SER A 239 20.54 -4.02 -3.17
N THR A 240 21.77 -3.50 -3.13
CA THR A 240 22.81 -3.98 -2.21
C THR A 240 22.57 -3.53 -0.77
N ILE A 241 21.77 -2.46 -0.58
CA ILE A 241 21.43 -1.88 0.72
C ILE A 241 19.94 -2.11 0.99
N ALA A 242 19.59 -2.48 2.21
CA ALA A 242 18.20 -2.64 2.62
C ALA A 242 17.53 -1.30 2.88
N GLY A 243 16.22 -1.20 2.63
CA GLY A 243 15.47 0.04 2.75
C GLY A 243 14.84 0.52 1.43
N PRO A 244 14.15 1.67 1.47
CA PRO A 244 13.50 2.26 0.30
C PRO A 244 14.54 2.94 -0.59
N VAL A 245 15.20 2.15 -1.44
CA VAL A 245 16.04 2.64 -2.52
C VAL A 245 15.16 2.80 -3.76
N ASN A 246 14.98 4.03 -4.20
CA ASN A 246 14.19 4.35 -5.39
C ASN A 246 15.09 4.27 -6.63
N ALA A 247 14.58 3.70 -7.71
CA ALA A 247 15.18 3.83 -9.03
C ALA A 247 14.06 4.14 -10.02
N GLU A 248 14.11 5.33 -10.63
CA GLU A 248 13.14 5.74 -11.64
C GLU A 248 13.39 5.02 -12.95
N VAL A 249 12.41 5.06 -13.86
CA VAL A 249 12.53 4.45 -15.20
C VAL A 249 13.81 4.91 -15.92
N ASN A 250 14.50 3.97 -16.57
CA ASN A 250 15.74 4.17 -17.34
C ASN A 250 16.93 4.77 -16.56
N THR A 251 16.95 4.67 -15.23
CA THR A 251 18.10 5.12 -14.42
C THR A 251 19.16 4.03 -14.23
N LEU A 252 18.77 2.75 -14.18
CA LEU A 252 19.69 1.62 -13.97
C LEU A 252 20.37 1.21 -15.28
N THR A 253 21.40 1.96 -15.67
CA THR A 253 22.09 1.76 -16.97
C THR A 253 23.59 1.53 -16.90
N THR A 254 24.22 1.75 -15.74
CA THR A 254 25.68 1.62 -15.58
C THR A 254 26.05 0.20 -15.16
N ILE A 255 26.88 -0.51 -15.94
CA ILE A 255 27.38 -1.83 -15.52
C ILE A 255 28.63 -1.63 -14.66
N LEU A 256 28.57 -2.05 -13.39
CA LEU A 256 29.69 -1.91 -12.45
C LEU A 256 30.61 -3.13 -12.46
N THR A 257 30.05 -4.34 -12.59
CA THR A 257 30.81 -5.58 -12.76
C THR A 257 30.71 -6.06 -14.21
N PRO A 258 31.60 -5.63 -15.12
CA PRO A 258 31.53 -5.99 -16.52
C PRO A 258 31.79 -7.48 -16.72
N GLN A 259 30.98 -8.12 -17.57
CA GLN A 259 31.18 -9.49 -18.03
C GLN A 259 31.26 -9.50 -19.56
N LEU A 260 32.17 -10.30 -20.12
CA LEU A 260 32.28 -10.45 -21.57
C LEU A 260 30.94 -10.92 -22.17
N GLY A 261 30.52 -10.24 -23.24
CA GLY A 261 29.28 -10.52 -23.94
C GLY A 261 28.04 -9.82 -23.37
N TRP A 262 28.12 -9.15 -22.22
CA TRP A 262 27.07 -8.27 -21.72
C TRP A 262 27.32 -6.84 -22.22
N SER A 263 26.34 -6.26 -22.94
CA SER A 263 26.49 -4.96 -23.61
C SER A 263 25.85 -3.80 -22.86
N SER A 264 24.61 -3.95 -22.38
CA SER A 264 23.88 -2.88 -21.69
C SER A 264 22.80 -3.43 -20.76
N VAL A 265 22.30 -2.55 -19.90
CA VAL A 265 21.18 -2.81 -19.00
C VAL A 265 20.32 -1.57 -18.91
N THR A 266 19.01 -1.75 -18.79
CA THR A 266 18.03 -0.66 -18.63
C THR A 266 16.86 -1.14 -17.77
N ASN A 267 16.29 -0.28 -16.93
CA ASN A 267 15.06 -0.61 -16.20
C ASN A 267 13.83 0.03 -16.87
N PRO A 268 12.92 -0.76 -17.47
CA PRO A 268 11.71 -0.25 -18.12
C PRO A 268 10.66 0.30 -17.15
N THR A 269 10.71 -0.10 -15.87
CA THR A 269 9.83 0.41 -14.80
C THR A 269 10.62 0.97 -13.64
N SER A 270 9.95 1.75 -12.81
CA SER A 270 10.48 2.13 -11.51
C SER A 270 10.67 0.90 -10.61
N ALA A 271 11.63 0.99 -9.69
CA ALA A 271 11.85 -0.02 -8.67
C ALA A 271 10.71 -0.04 -7.66
N SER A 272 10.43 -1.24 -7.14
CA SER A 272 9.61 -1.40 -5.94
C SER A 272 10.49 -1.11 -4.72
N PRO A 273 10.19 -0.06 -3.94
CA PRO A 273 11.00 0.30 -2.78
C PRO A 273 10.88 -0.77 -1.69
N GLY A 274 12.02 -1.13 -1.11
CA GLY A 274 12.07 -1.93 0.11
C GLY A 274 11.64 -1.12 1.33
N ARG A 275 11.71 -1.74 2.51
CA ARG A 275 11.46 -1.06 3.79
C ARG A 275 12.64 -1.18 4.73
N LEU A 276 12.79 -0.18 5.59
CA LEU A 276 13.71 -0.28 6.72
C LEU A 276 13.15 -1.22 7.78
N LYS A 277 14.03 -1.68 8.67
CA LYS A 277 13.61 -2.41 9.86
C LYS A 277 12.71 -1.50 10.71
N GLU A 278 11.56 -2.02 11.12
CA GLU A 278 10.61 -1.30 11.98
C GLU A 278 11.28 -0.85 13.28
N THR A 279 11.05 0.40 13.65
CA THR A 279 11.60 0.99 14.87
C THR A 279 10.87 0.50 16.12
N ASP A 280 11.49 0.64 17.29
CA ASP A 280 10.86 0.27 18.57
C ASP A 280 9.57 1.06 18.83
N GLU A 281 9.48 2.31 18.36
CA GLU A 281 8.30 3.14 18.53
C GLU A 281 7.15 2.72 17.61
N GLU A 282 7.42 2.47 16.33
CA GLU A 282 6.45 1.93 15.38
C GLU A 282 5.91 0.57 15.84
N LEU A 283 6.79 -0.32 16.30
CA LEU A 283 6.38 -1.62 16.82
C LEU A 283 5.46 -1.50 18.05
N ARG A 284 5.76 -0.57 18.97
CA ARG A 284 4.88 -0.31 20.14
C ARG A 284 3.54 0.28 19.73
N LEU A 285 3.51 1.18 18.74
CA LEU A 285 2.27 1.74 18.21
C LEU A 285 1.40 0.63 17.60
N ARG A 286 1.99 -0.20 16.74
CA ARG A 286 1.31 -1.35 16.14
C ARG A 286 0.81 -2.34 17.19
N PHE A 287 1.65 -2.69 18.17
CA PHE A 287 1.24 -3.57 19.27
C PHE A 287 0.06 -3.02 20.08
N ARG A 288 -0.01 -1.70 20.30
CA ARG A 288 -1.17 -1.07 20.94
C ARG A 288 -2.41 -1.14 20.07
N GLN A 289 -2.31 -0.85 18.78
CA GLN A 289 -3.43 -0.89 17.83
C GLN A 289 -4.01 -2.30 17.70
N THR A 290 -3.16 -3.32 17.56
CA THR A 290 -3.62 -4.72 17.43
C THR A 290 -4.37 -5.22 18.67
N LYS A 291 -4.14 -4.66 19.87
CA LYS A 291 -4.97 -4.99 21.05
C LYS A 291 -6.42 -4.51 20.90
N PHE A 292 -6.65 -3.40 20.19
CA PHE A 292 -7.99 -2.87 19.91
C PHE A 292 -8.67 -3.58 18.72
N GLU A 293 -7.88 -4.08 17.76
CA GLU A 293 -8.38 -4.80 16.56
C GLU A 293 -8.81 -6.25 16.83
N ARG A 294 -8.64 -6.77 18.05
CA ARG A 294 -8.98 -8.17 18.41
C ARG A 294 -10.45 -8.40 18.76
N ALA A 295 -11.36 -7.58 18.26
CA ALA A 295 -12.75 -7.97 18.15
C ALA A 295 -12.96 -8.42 16.71
N SER A 296 -13.25 -9.70 16.51
CA SER A 296 -13.73 -10.25 15.24
C SER A 296 -14.98 -11.08 15.54
N ASN A 297 -15.88 -11.22 14.57
CA ASN A 297 -17.14 -11.95 14.73
C ASN A 297 -18.18 -11.30 15.68
N ILE A 298 -18.11 -9.98 15.88
CA ILE A 298 -19.16 -9.20 16.58
C ILE A 298 -19.60 -8.07 15.64
N LEU A 299 -20.89 -7.70 15.65
CA LEU A 299 -21.45 -6.65 14.79
C LEU A 299 -20.65 -5.34 14.87
N GLU A 300 -20.28 -4.90 16.08
CA GLU A 300 -19.49 -3.67 16.32
C GLU A 300 -18.08 -3.73 15.72
N ALA A 301 -17.47 -4.92 15.68
CA ALA A 301 -16.17 -5.10 15.06
C ALA A 301 -16.25 -4.93 13.54
N LEU A 302 -17.25 -5.56 12.92
CA LEU A 302 -17.49 -5.43 11.49
C LEU A 302 -17.83 -3.98 11.12
N TYR A 303 -18.65 -3.29 11.93
CA TYR A 303 -18.95 -1.88 11.75
C TYR A 303 -17.69 -1.02 11.82
N SER A 304 -16.88 -1.18 12.87
CA SER A 304 -15.63 -0.44 13.07
C SER A 304 -14.62 -0.71 11.94
N ALA A 305 -14.50 -1.96 11.49
CA ALA A 305 -13.60 -2.31 10.40
C ALA A 305 -14.04 -1.66 9.08
N LEU A 306 -15.34 -1.68 8.78
CA LEU A 306 -15.89 -1.10 7.55
C LEU A 306 -15.83 0.43 7.53
N ILE A 307 -16.10 1.13 8.65
CA ILE A 307 -16.06 2.60 8.69
C ILE A 307 -14.62 3.15 8.63
N ASN A 308 -13.63 2.36 9.04
CA ASN A 308 -12.22 2.74 8.95
C ASN A 308 -11.63 2.56 7.54
N LEU A 309 -12.35 1.94 6.60
CA LEU A 309 -11.90 1.81 5.22
C LEU A 309 -11.87 3.17 4.51
N SER A 310 -10.87 3.34 3.65
CA SER A 310 -10.71 4.58 2.89
C SER A 310 -11.89 4.80 1.94
N GLY A 311 -12.53 5.96 2.06
CA GLY A 311 -13.63 6.37 1.19
C GLY A 311 -15.00 5.78 1.55
N VAL A 312 -15.13 5.04 2.65
CA VAL A 312 -16.45 4.67 3.21
C VAL A 312 -17.02 5.86 3.99
N GLU A 313 -18.27 6.23 3.71
CA GLU A 313 -18.93 7.38 4.31
C GLU A 313 -19.90 6.95 5.43
N GLU A 314 -20.68 5.90 5.17
CA GLU A 314 -21.66 5.37 6.14
C GLU A 314 -21.78 3.84 6.00
N VAL A 315 -22.00 3.17 7.12
CA VAL A 315 -22.22 1.72 7.20
C VAL A 315 -23.43 1.44 8.09
N ARG A 316 -24.33 0.56 7.65
CA ARG A 316 -25.38 -0.03 8.50
C ARG A 316 -25.36 -1.53 8.33
N ILE A 317 -25.51 -2.27 9.43
CA ILE A 317 -25.47 -3.74 9.41
C ILE A 317 -26.75 -4.25 10.07
N TYR A 318 -27.49 -5.09 9.35
CA TYR A 318 -28.66 -5.79 9.87
C TYR A 318 -28.33 -7.26 10.04
N GLU A 319 -28.68 -7.84 11.17
CA GLU A 319 -28.51 -9.25 11.47
C GLU A 319 -29.87 -9.91 11.65
N ASN A 320 -30.06 -11.07 11.02
CA ASN A 320 -31.21 -11.94 11.27
C ASN A 320 -30.72 -13.26 11.87
N ASP A 321 -30.92 -13.39 13.19
CA ASP A 321 -30.59 -14.59 13.97
C ASP A 321 -31.71 -15.64 13.95
N THR A 322 -32.88 -15.31 13.41
CA THR A 322 -34.06 -16.17 13.41
C THR A 322 -34.06 -17.20 12.28
N ASP A 323 -34.91 -18.23 12.43
CA ASP A 323 -35.10 -19.31 11.44
C ASP A 323 -36.00 -18.91 10.24
N THR A 324 -36.45 -17.64 10.19
CA THR A 324 -37.33 -17.12 9.13
C THR A 324 -36.77 -15.86 8.51
N THR A 325 -37.10 -15.58 7.25
CA THR A 325 -36.75 -14.30 6.61
C THR A 325 -37.42 -13.14 7.35
N ASP A 326 -36.64 -12.13 7.72
CA ASP A 326 -37.13 -10.93 8.41
C ASP A 326 -37.97 -10.03 7.48
N SER A 327 -38.75 -9.13 8.07
CA SER A 327 -39.49 -8.04 7.43
C SER A 327 -38.68 -7.19 6.46
N LEU A 328 -37.36 -7.11 6.66
CA LEU A 328 -36.41 -6.39 5.80
C LEU A 328 -35.88 -7.24 4.63
N GLY A 329 -36.35 -8.49 4.47
CA GLY A 329 -35.95 -9.39 3.40
C GLY A 329 -34.64 -10.16 3.64
N VAL A 330 -34.04 -10.03 4.83
CA VAL A 330 -32.79 -10.73 5.20
C VAL A 330 -33.07 -12.21 5.45
N PRO A 331 -32.41 -13.15 4.74
CA PRO A 331 -32.58 -14.60 4.95
C PRO A 331 -32.25 -15.05 6.39
N PRO A 332 -32.74 -16.23 6.82
CA PRO A 332 -32.40 -16.76 8.15
C PRO A 332 -30.90 -17.04 8.29
N HIS A 333 -30.38 -16.83 9.50
CA HIS A 333 -28.95 -16.96 9.86
C HIS A 333 -28.01 -16.22 8.91
N SER A 334 -28.34 -14.96 8.62
CA SER A 334 -27.53 -14.12 7.74
C SER A 334 -27.51 -12.67 8.22
N PHE A 335 -26.49 -11.95 7.81
CA PHE A 335 -26.40 -10.50 8.02
C PHE A 335 -26.26 -9.79 6.69
N MET A 336 -26.71 -8.54 6.65
CA MET A 336 -26.74 -7.68 5.49
C MET A 336 -26.05 -6.35 5.82
N PRO A 337 -24.79 -6.17 5.40
CA PRO A 337 -24.09 -4.90 5.45
C PRO A 337 -24.57 -4.01 4.28
N ILE A 338 -24.95 -2.77 4.61
CA ILE A 338 -25.21 -1.70 3.66
C ILE A 338 -24.07 -0.69 3.80
N VAL A 339 -23.32 -0.46 2.72
CA VAL A 339 -22.12 0.39 2.74
C VAL A 339 -22.22 1.47 1.67
N LEU A 340 -22.11 2.72 2.10
CA LEU A 340 -21.98 3.89 1.22
C LEU A 340 -20.51 4.25 1.04
N GLY A 341 -20.07 4.42 -0.20
CA GLY A 341 -18.68 4.68 -0.54
C GLY A 341 -17.79 3.42 -0.55
N GLY A 342 -16.47 3.63 -0.57
CA GLY A 342 -15.43 2.59 -0.53
C GLY A 342 -15.32 1.71 -1.78
N LEU A 343 -14.15 1.08 -1.94
CA LEU A 343 -13.91 0.10 -3.01
C LEU A 343 -14.57 -1.24 -2.68
N SER A 344 -15.30 -1.82 -3.65
CA SER A 344 -16.04 -3.07 -3.43
C SER A 344 -15.15 -4.26 -3.06
N SER A 345 -13.90 -4.29 -3.55
CA SER A 345 -12.94 -5.35 -3.22
C SER A 345 -12.48 -5.27 -1.77
N GLU A 346 -12.13 -4.08 -1.29
CA GLU A 346 -11.67 -3.87 0.09
C GLU A 346 -12.80 -4.13 1.09
N ILE A 347 -14.01 -3.65 0.81
CA ILE A 347 -15.21 -3.92 1.63
C ILE A 347 -15.45 -5.43 1.76
N ALA A 348 -15.41 -6.16 0.65
CA ALA A 348 -15.61 -7.60 0.66
C ALA A 348 -14.53 -8.32 1.47
N GLU A 349 -13.27 -7.89 1.36
CA GLU A 349 -12.14 -8.47 2.09
C GLU A 349 -12.28 -8.24 3.60
N THR A 350 -12.64 -7.03 4.01
CA THR A 350 -12.92 -6.71 5.41
C THR A 350 -14.10 -7.51 5.97
N ILE A 351 -15.16 -7.72 5.18
CA ILE A 351 -16.27 -8.60 5.57
C ILE A 351 -15.78 -10.04 5.72
N TRP A 352 -14.97 -10.55 4.79
CA TRP A 352 -14.42 -11.91 4.86
C TRP A 352 -13.60 -12.14 6.12
N GLU A 353 -12.75 -11.19 6.50
CA GLU A 353 -11.90 -11.29 7.69
C GLU A 353 -12.69 -11.27 9.02
N ASN A 354 -13.83 -10.57 9.05
CA ASN A 354 -14.63 -10.37 10.27
C ASN A 354 -15.84 -11.30 10.38
N LYS A 355 -16.20 -11.99 9.30
CA LYS A 355 -17.39 -12.82 9.20
C LYS A 355 -17.20 -14.16 9.94
N PRO A 356 -18.13 -14.55 10.82
CA PRO A 356 -18.10 -15.86 11.45
C PRO A 356 -18.34 -16.98 10.43
N MET A 357 -17.65 -18.11 10.64
CA MET A 357 -17.83 -19.30 9.83
C MET A 357 -19.27 -19.82 9.91
N GLY A 358 -19.86 -20.15 8.76
CA GLY A 358 -21.20 -20.75 8.66
C GLY A 358 -22.35 -19.75 8.51
N ILE A 359 -22.14 -18.47 8.81
CA ILE A 359 -23.14 -17.41 8.58
C ILE A 359 -23.03 -16.92 7.12
N ARG A 360 -24.12 -16.51 6.49
CA ARG A 360 -24.10 -15.93 5.13
C ARG A 360 -24.03 -14.40 5.20
N SER A 361 -23.17 -13.79 4.36
CA SER A 361 -23.22 -12.35 4.09
C SER A 361 -24.17 -12.14 2.91
N PHE A 362 -25.30 -11.52 3.17
CA PHE A 362 -26.34 -11.29 2.18
C PHE A 362 -26.18 -9.91 1.55
N GLY A 363 -26.25 -9.88 0.22
CA GLY A 363 -26.43 -8.63 -0.50
C GLY A 363 -26.37 -8.77 -2.02
N ASP A 364 -26.72 -7.67 -2.70
CA ASP A 364 -26.85 -7.60 -4.16
C ASP A 364 -25.49 -7.44 -4.85
N THR A 365 -24.53 -6.77 -4.19
CA THR A 365 -23.16 -6.66 -4.69
C THR A 365 -22.34 -7.84 -4.18
N ILE A 366 -22.04 -8.79 -5.07
CA ILE A 366 -21.27 -9.99 -4.74
C ILE A 366 -19.85 -9.86 -5.28
N VAL A 367 -18.87 -10.00 -4.39
CA VAL A 367 -17.44 -10.07 -4.74
C VAL A 367 -16.89 -11.41 -4.29
N ASN A 368 -16.11 -12.04 -5.16
CA ASN A 368 -15.52 -13.35 -4.92
C ASN A 368 -14.13 -13.19 -4.32
N ILE A 369 -13.92 -13.76 -3.14
CA ILE A 369 -12.63 -13.80 -2.46
C ILE A 369 -12.08 -15.22 -2.49
N PHE A 370 -10.78 -15.34 -2.72
CA PHE A 370 -10.11 -16.63 -2.77
C PHE A 370 -9.43 -16.89 -1.43
N ASP A 371 -9.66 -18.06 -0.86
CA ASP A 371 -8.93 -18.49 0.33
C ASP A 371 -7.51 -18.99 -0.02
N SER A 372 -6.72 -19.32 1.00
CA SER A 372 -5.36 -19.84 0.85
C SER A 372 -5.27 -21.21 0.15
N GLN A 373 -6.40 -21.91 -0.01
CA GLN A 373 -6.51 -23.18 -0.72
C GLN A 373 -7.01 -23.00 -2.17
N GLY A 374 -7.32 -21.76 -2.57
CA GLY A 374 -7.79 -21.41 -3.91
C GLY A 374 -9.30 -21.58 -4.13
N PHE A 375 -10.09 -21.83 -3.07
CA PHE A 375 -11.55 -21.88 -3.19
C PHE A 375 -12.15 -20.46 -3.15
N SER A 376 -13.17 -20.26 -3.97
CA SER A 376 -13.87 -18.98 -4.08
C SER A 376 -15.05 -18.92 -3.13
N HIS A 377 -15.11 -17.86 -2.32
CA HIS A 377 -16.19 -17.54 -1.40
C HIS A 377 -16.91 -16.27 -1.86
N PRO A 378 -18.21 -16.34 -2.19
CA PRO A 378 -18.99 -15.15 -2.56
C PRO A 378 -19.36 -14.36 -1.31
N ILE A 379 -18.91 -13.10 -1.25
CA ILE A 379 -19.23 -12.16 -0.17
C ILE A 379 -20.17 -11.09 -0.73
N GLY A 380 -21.38 -11.05 -0.18
CA GLY A 380 -22.44 -10.12 -0.57
C GLY A 380 -22.57 -8.95 0.40
N PHE A 381 -22.73 -7.74 -0.13
CA PHE A 381 -23.13 -6.53 0.60
C PHE A 381 -24.04 -5.67 -0.29
N ASN A 382 -24.77 -4.72 0.31
CA ASN A 382 -25.64 -3.79 -0.41
C ASN A 382 -25.02 -2.41 -0.50
N ARG A 383 -25.27 -1.74 -1.63
CA ARG A 383 -25.08 -0.30 -1.77
C ARG A 383 -26.45 0.36 -1.67
N PRO A 384 -26.58 1.53 -1.00
CA PRO A 384 -27.85 2.23 -0.93
C PRO A 384 -28.34 2.62 -2.33
N ASP A 385 -29.61 2.33 -2.63
CA ASP A 385 -30.22 2.76 -3.88
C ASP A 385 -30.59 4.25 -3.80
N PRO A 386 -30.09 5.11 -4.71
CA PRO A 386 -30.38 6.54 -4.66
C PRO A 386 -31.83 6.82 -5.07
N VAL A 387 -32.59 7.49 -4.21
CA VAL A 387 -33.94 8.01 -4.50
C VAL A 387 -33.78 9.47 -4.93
N PRO A 388 -33.90 9.80 -6.23
CA PRO A 388 -33.78 11.18 -6.67
C PRO A 388 -34.97 11.99 -6.19
N VAL A 389 -34.70 13.07 -5.46
CA VAL A 389 -35.70 14.03 -5.01
C VAL A 389 -35.67 15.26 -5.92
N TYR A 390 -36.85 15.73 -6.30
CA TYR A 390 -37.07 16.94 -7.07
C TYR A 390 -37.74 17.98 -6.17
N ILE A 391 -37.27 19.23 -6.26
CA ILE A 391 -37.78 20.34 -5.47
C ILE A 391 -38.12 21.49 -6.42
N THR A 392 -39.35 22.00 -6.32
CA THR A 392 -39.76 23.25 -6.99
C THR A 392 -40.09 24.29 -5.95
N LEU A 393 -39.42 25.43 -6.02
CA LEU A 393 -39.53 26.53 -5.07
C LEU A 393 -39.92 27.81 -5.82
N ASN A 394 -41.01 28.44 -5.40
CA ASN A 394 -41.40 29.77 -5.88
C ASN A 394 -41.13 30.77 -4.74
N ILE A 395 -40.32 31.78 -5.02
CA ILE A 395 -39.91 32.80 -4.06
C ILE A 395 -40.18 34.20 -4.59
N THR A 396 -40.48 35.14 -3.68
CA THR A 396 -40.49 36.57 -3.97
C THR A 396 -39.27 37.21 -3.30
N THR A 397 -38.45 37.94 -4.06
CA THR A 397 -37.16 38.50 -3.60
C THR A 397 -37.29 39.95 -3.14
N ASP A 398 -36.49 40.37 -2.15
CA ASP A 398 -36.39 41.76 -1.68
C ASP A 398 -35.04 42.41 -2.06
N GLY A 399 -34.84 43.69 -1.71
CA GLY A 399 -33.61 44.43 -2.04
C GLY A 399 -32.33 43.96 -1.33
N ASN A 400 -32.45 43.06 -0.35
CA ASN A 400 -31.33 42.44 0.35
C ASN A 400 -30.99 41.05 -0.23
N PHE A 401 -31.72 40.58 -1.25
CA PHE A 401 -31.45 39.31 -1.90
C PHE A 401 -30.14 39.37 -2.71
N PRO A 402 -29.16 38.50 -2.43
CA PRO A 402 -27.90 38.48 -3.17
C PRO A 402 -28.10 38.01 -4.62
N ALA A 403 -27.30 38.51 -5.55
CA ALA A 403 -27.33 38.11 -6.96
C ALA A 403 -27.04 36.61 -7.18
N THR A 404 -26.30 35.97 -6.26
CA THR A 404 -26.04 34.52 -6.21
C THR A 404 -27.01 33.77 -5.30
N GLY A 405 -28.13 34.38 -4.91
CA GLY A 405 -29.11 33.84 -3.97
C GLY A 405 -29.68 32.48 -4.39
N PRO A 406 -30.12 32.27 -5.64
CA PRO A 406 -30.66 30.99 -6.08
C PRO A 406 -29.62 29.85 -5.99
N ASP A 407 -28.37 30.10 -6.38
CA ASP A 407 -27.29 29.12 -6.29
C ASP A 407 -26.89 28.81 -4.83
N SER A 408 -27.00 29.80 -3.96
CA SER A 408 -26.76 29.65 -2.51
C SER A 408 -27.84 28.78 -1.87
N ILE A 409 -29.11 28.97 -2.24
CA ILE A 409 -30.23 28.13 -1.80
C ILE A 409 -30.05 26.69 -2.31
N LYS A 410 -29.68 26.50 -3.59
CA LYS A 410 -29.39 25.17 -4.14
C LYS A 410 -28.27 24.48 -3.37
N SER A 411 -27.18 25.19 -3.10
CA SER A 411 -26.04 24.65 -2.36
C SER A 411 -26.39 24.28 -0.91
N ALA A 412 -27.21 25.10 -0.23
CA ALA A 412 -27.66 24.82 1.12
C ALA A 412 -28.58 23.59 1.20
N LEU A 413 -29.44 23.39 0.20
CA LEU A 413 -30.26 22.19 0.07
C LEU A 413 -29.41 20.94 -0.20
N ILE A 414 -28.43 21.01 -1.10
CA ILE A 414 -27.52 19.89 -1.38
C ILE A 414 -26.72 19.51 -0.12
N ALA A 415 -26.22 20.50 0.64
CA ALA A 415 -25.50 20.27 1.89
C ALA A 415 -26.40 19.62 2.96
N TYR A 416 -27.68 19.98 3.01
CA TYR A 416 -28.64 19.30 3.91
C TYR A 416 -28.87 17.85 3.50
N PHE A 417 -29.04 17.55 2.21
CA PHE A 417 -29.19 16.17 1.74
C PHE A 417 -27.94 15.31 1.97
N ALA A 418 -26.74 15.90 1.90
CA ALA A 418 -25.50 15.22 2.26
C ALA A 418 -25.38 14.89 3.76
N SER A 419 -26.21 15.49 4.62
CA SER A 419 -26.28 15.17 6.05
C SER A 419 -27.33 14.12 6.41
N LEU A 420 -28.15 13.68 5.44
CA LEU A 420 -29.12 12.62 5.65
C LEU A 420 -28.42 11.26 5.62
N SER A 421 -28.76 10.42 6.59
CA SER A 421 -28.25 9.05 6.64
C SER A 421 -29.08 8.09 5.79
N ILE A 422 -28.55 6.89 5.53
CA ILE A 422 -29.25 5.84 4.79
C ILE A 422 -30.61 5.54 5.46
N GLY A 423 -31.71 5.54 4.71
CA GLY A 423 -33.06 5.30 5.25
C GLY A 423 -33.66 6.43 6.08
N ASP A 424 -33.09 7.65 6.04
CA ASP A 424 -33.73 8.82 6.63
C ASP A 424 -34.80 9.39 5.67
N ASP A 425 -36.01 9.58 6.20
CA ASP A 425 -37.11 10.22 5.47
C ASP A 425 -36.81 11.70 5.17
N VAL A 426 -37.23 12.17 4.00
CA VAL A 426 -37.18 13.60 3.67
C VAL A 426 -38.40 14.28 4.24
N ILE A 427 -38.21 14.96 5.37
CA ILE A 427 -39.27 15.69 6.07
C ILE A 427 -39.47 17.06 5.41
N TYR A 428 -40.66 17.27 4.82
CA TYR A 428 -41.01 18.48 4.08
C TYR A 428 -40.75 19.77 4.89
N SER A 429 -41.12 19.79 6.17
CA SER A 429 -40.95 20.98 7.02
C SER A 429 -39.49 21.31 7.35
N ARG A 430 -38.58 20.32 7.32
CA ARG A 430 -37.16 20.53 7.66
C ARG A 430 -36.39 21.21 6.53
N LEU A 431 -36.88 21.12 5.29
CA LEU A 431 -36.28 21.77 4.12
C LEU A 431 -36.33 23.30 4.18
N TYR A 432 -37.25 23.88 4.94
CA TYR A 432 -37.28 25.34 5.14
C TYR A 432 -36.08 25.87 5.93
N THR A 433 -35.46 25.06 6.80
CA THR A 433 -34.30 25.48 7.60
C THR A 433 -33.08 25.81 6.74
N PRO A 434 -32.59 24.93 5.83
CA PRO A 434 -31.48 25.27 4.95
C PRO A 434 -31.84 26.38 3.95
N ILE A 435 -33.08 26.43 3.45
CA ILE A 435 -33.53 27.49 2.53
C ILE A 435 -33.40 28.87 3.20
N ASN A 436 -33.94 29.03 4.40
CA ASN A 436 -33.95 30.31 5.14
C ASN A 436 -32.58 30.73 5.70
N SER A 437 -31.51 29.98 5.45
CA SER A 437 -30.13 30.40 5.77
C SER A 437 -29.67 31.59 4.90
N VAL A 438 -30.27 31.75 3.72
CA VAL A 438 -30.04 32.88 2.83
C VAL A 438 -31.02 34.01 3.19
N PRO A 439 -30.56 35.27 3.36
CA PRO A 439 -31.45 36.38 3.66
C PRO A 439 -32.09 36.96 2.38
N GLY A 440 -33.21 37.68 2.56
CA GLY A 440 -33.75 38.59 1.54
C GLY A 440 -34.82 38.03 0.60
N PHE A 441 -35.57 37.00 1.00
CA PHE A 441 -36.69 36.50 0.20
C PHE A 441 -37.81 35.91 1.06
N GLN A 442 -38.98 35.74 0.45
CA GLN A 442 -40.13 35.04 1.00
C GLN A 442 -40.41 33.79 0.14
N VAL A 443 -40.74 32.67 0.78
CA VAL A 443 -41.19 31.46 0.08
C VAL A 443 -42.70 31.49 -0.13
N ASP A 444 -43.15 31.50 -1.39
CA ASP A 444 -44.58 31.53 -1.74
C ASP A 444 -45.16 30.11 -1.86
N SER A 445 -44.39 29.18 -2.43
CA SER A 445 -44.75 27.75 -2.44
C SER A 445 -43.51 26.88 -2.62
N MET A 446 -43.55 25.67 -2.04
CA MET A 446 -42.53 24.64 -2.21
C MET A 446 -43.23 23.31 -2.50
N PHE A 447 -42.74 22.57 -3.48
CA PHE A 447 -43.21 21.24 -3.82
C PHE A 447 -42.06 20.26 -3.88
N ILE A 448 -42.26 19.06 -3.34
CA ILE A 448 -41.28 17.96 -3.35
C ILE A 448 -41.88 16.69 -3.92
N GLY A 449 -41.04 15.83 -4.49
CA GLY A 449 -41.44 14.53 -5.03
C GLY A 449 -40.27 13.74 -5.59
N THR A 450 -40.53 12.50 -5.99
CA THR A 450 -39.53 11.57 -6.56
C THR A 450 -39.52 11.57 -8.09
N SER A 451 -40.33 12.43 -8.72
CA SER A 451 -40.43 12.60 -10.17
C SER A 451 -40.29 14.07 -10.57
N PRO A 452 -39.88 14.37 -11.83
CA PRO A 452 -39.80 15.74 -12.32
C PRO A 452 -41.13 16.49 -12.20
N ASN A 453 -41.07 17.80 -11.94
CA ASN A 453 -42.22 18.68 -11.67
C ASN A 453 -43.07 18.22 -10.48
N PRO A 454 -42.50 18.20 -9.26
CA PRO A 454 -43.21 17.77 -8.07
C PRO A 454 -44.42 18.66 -7.79
N THR A 455 -45.50 18.04 -7.29
CA THR A 455 -46.69 18.73 -6.78
C THR A 455 -47.01 18.32 -5.33
N GLY A 456 -46.17 17.47 -4.74
CA GLY A 456 -46.35 16.95 -3.39
C GLY A 456 -45.92 17.95 -2.32
N VAL A 457 -46.62 17.92 -1.19
CA VAL A 457 -46.33 18.68 0.03
C VAL A 457 -46.20 17.77 1.27
N SER A 458 -46.16 16.46 1.03
CA SER A 458 -45.99 15.43 2.05
C SER A 458 -44.52 15.01 2.16
N ASN A 459 -44.14 14.44 3.30
CA ASN A 459 -42.83 13.82 3.48
C ASN A 459 -42.60 12.71 2.44
N ILE A 460 -41.35 12.52 2.02
CA ILE A 460 -40.94 11.41 1.16
C ILE A 460 -40.39 10.34 2.09
N ILE A 461 -41.04 9.17 2.10
CA ILE A 461 -40.59 8.00 2.85
C ILE A 461 -39.45 7.35 2.07
N VAL A 462 -38.34 7.07 2.74
CA VAL A 462 -37.15 6.42 2.17
C VAL A 462 -36.98 5.07 2.84
N ASP A 463 -36.87 3.99 2.05
CA ASP A 463 -36.71 2.65 2.63
C ASP A 463 -35.33 2.48 3.29
N PHE A 464 -35.20 1.48 4.17
CA PHE A 464 -33.99 1.22 4.97
C PHE A 464 -32.71 0.96 4.14
N ASN A 465 -32.84 0.63 2.86
CA ASN A 465 -31.77 0.38 1.90
C ASN A 465 -31.63 1.48 0.84
N GLN A 466 -32.33 2.61 1.00
CA GLN A 466 -32.33 3.72 0.05
C GLN A 466 -31.66 4.96 0.66
N LEU A 467 -31.14 5.83 -0.22
CA LEU A 467 -30.56 7.11 0.17
C LEU A 467 -31.22 8.24 -0.63
N ALA A 468 -31.76 9.25 0.07
CA ALA A 468 -32.29 10.43 -0.59
C ALA A 468 -31.17 11.20 -1.30
N SER A 469 -31.30 11.42 -2.60
CA SER A 469 -30.30 12.11 -3.41
C SER A 469 -30.89 13.36 -4.08
N LEU A 470 -30.14 14.46 -4.08
CA LEU A 470 -30.56 15.73 -4.69
C LEU A 470 -29.43 16.26 -5.58
N SER A 471 -29.74 16.51 -6.85
CA SER A 471 -28.82 17.21 -7.77
C SER A 471 -29.26 18.66 -7.95
N SER A 472 -28.33 19.54 -8.36
CA SER A 472 -28.62 20.95 -8.66
C SER A 472 -29.65 21.14 -9.78
N ASP A 473 -29.73 20.18 -10.70
CA ASP A 473 -30.62 20.18 -11.86
C ASP A 473 -32.05 19.79 -11.47
N ASN A 474 -32.21 19.05 -10.37
CA ASN A 474 -33.50 18.64 -9.83
C ASN A 474 -34.16 19.75 -8.97
N ILE A 475 -33.49 20.89 -8.79
CA ILE A 475 -34.00 22.05 -8.04
C ILE A 475 -34.39 23.16 -9.02
N LEU A 476 -35.69 23.41 -9.12
CA LEU A 476 -36.26 24.53 -9.89
C LEU A 476 -36.63 25.66 -8.94
N ILE A 477 -36.02 26.84 -9.14
CA ILE A 477 -36.34 28.06 -8.38
C ILE A 477 -36.93 29.09 -9.36
N THR A 478 -38.15 29.54 -9.09
CA THR A 478 -38.80 30.64 -9.80
C THR A 478 -38.87 31.86 -8.88
N THR A 479 -38.38 33.01 -9.36
CA THR A 479 -38.35 34.29 -8.62
C THR A 479 -39.38 35.29 -9.10
#